data_AF-A0A7X7S848-F1
#
_entry.id   AF-A0A7X7S848-F1
#
_cell.length_a   1.000
_cell.length_b   1.000
_cell.length_c   1.000
_cell.angle_alpha   90.00
_cell.angle_beta   90.00
_cell.angle_gamma   90.00
#
_symmetry.space_group_name_H-M   'P 1'
#
loop_
_entity.id
_entity.type
_entity.pdbx_description
1 polymer ?
#
loop_
_entity_poly.entity_id
_entity_poly.type
_entity_poly.pdbx_seq_one_letter_code
_entity_poly.pdbx_strand_id
1 'polypeptide(L)'
;PLVKIGELAKASGVNVSTLKFYVKEGLLRPVLKTGRNMSWYDPDAVQTIQAIRTLQREHFYPLSVIKRLLNASTGDSRMDFALLDAIHKVDEEAVTETVGLAEAARYANLSSVQVRRLFNEGLIGKKKTGHNIVFSSDDLQLCALIRIRMDAGISFEQSIFAFSTYATALEKAAREDIEAFIRDAVLSPDFTATTGTEKIHVSDETLDRFIVLKRKAYNRAFGSQYVELLYRFSDALLHAITEISYVIEKMDLNEEARLLALATQGEPTGLLDLDECIRFYRTTVTDNGDGDIAKSIAGAVRCRDYLVSLDANDTGAPFVTHILRLSWLRLVPDILVSDELAHRAELDLQTYLNRNRPDKAEALIRKIMEVLTHRGGSL
;
A
#
# COMPACT_ATOMS: atom_id res chain seq x y z
N PRO A 1 -21.06 -30.98 23.54
CA PRO A 1 -19.74 -31.58 23.87
C PRO A 1 -18.61 -30.56 23.67
N LEU A 2 -17.68 -30.42 24.62
CA LEU A 2 -16.54 -29.50 24.49
C LEU A 2 -15.62 -29.95 23.35
N VAL A 3 -15.02 -28.98 22.66
CA VAL A 3 -14.20 -29.21 21.46
C VAL A 3 -12.74 -28.79 21.69
N LYS A 4 -11.83 -29.46 20.99
CA LYS A 4 -10.41 -29.07 20.98
C LYS A 4 -10.19 -27.89 20.05
N ILE A 5 -9.10 -27.13 20.25
CA ILE A 5 -8.79 -25.95 19.42
C ILE A 5 -8.69 -26.26 17.91
N GLY A 6 -8.25 -27.47 17.55
CA GLY A 6 -8.17 -27.90 16.14
C GLY A 6 -9.53 -28.19 15.51
N GLU A 7 -10.49 -28.67 16.31
CA GLU A 7 -11.87 -28.88 15.88
C GLU A 7 -12.62 -27.54 15.82
N LEU A 8 -12.37 -26.66 16.79
CA LEU A 8 -12.88 -25.29 16.79
C LEU A 8 -12.41 -24.50 15.57
N ALA A 9 -11.13 -24.62 15.21
CA ALA A 9 -10.55 -24.01 14.00
C ALA A 9 -11.25 -24.47 12.72
N LYS A 10 -11.53 -25.77 12.60
CA LYS A 10 -12.27 -26.32 11.46
C LYS A 10 -13.69 -25.79 11.42
N ALA A 11 -14.39 -25.79 12.56
CA ALA A 11 -15.77 -25.33 12.66
C ALA A 11 -15.93 -23.83 12.37
N SER A 12 -14.97 -22.99 12.79
CA SER A 12 -15.02 -21.54 12.57
C SER A 12 -14.39 -21.10 11.24
N GLY A 13 -13.76 -22.00 10.47
CA GLY A 13 -13.03 -21.65 9.26
C GLY A 13 -11.85 -20.70 9.51
N VAL A 14 -11.21 -20.81 10.68
CA VAL A 14 -10.07 -19.98 11.11
C VAL A 14 -8.89 -20.90 11.41
N ASN A 15 -7.68 -20.49 11.03
CA ASN A 15 -6.50 -21.30 11.31
C ASN A 15 -6.20 -21.38 12.82
N VAL A 16 -5.54 -22.46 13.25
CA VAL A 16 -5.25 -22.71 14.68
C VAL A 16 -4.34 -21.63 15.27
N SER A 17 -3.43 -21.04 14.48
CA SER A 17 -2.52 -19.98 14.93
C SER A 17 -3.28 -18.71 15.34
N THR A 18 -4.28 -18.32 14.56
CA THR A 18 -5.17 -17.18 14.85
C THR A 18 -6.00 -17.43 16.11
N LEU A 19 -6.52 -18.66 16.30
CA LEU A 19 -7.23 -18.99 17.54
C LEU A 19 -6.31 -18.96 18.76
N LYS A 20 -5.08 -19.48 18.65
CA LYS A 20 -4.08 -19.36 19.73
C LYS A 20 -3.76 -17.89 20.05
N PHE A 21 -3.74 -17.04 19.03
CA PHE A 21 -3.56 -15.61 19.19
C PHE A 21 -4.75 -14.97 19.92
N TYR A 22 -6.00 -15.27 19.55
CA TYR A 22 -7.18 -14.80 20.28
C TYR A 22 -7.19 -15.26 21.75
N VAL A 23 -6.72 -16.46 22.02
CA VAL A 23 -6.56 -16.97 23.41
C VAL A 23 -5.50 -16.19 24.17
N LYS A 24 -4.33 -15.92 23.55
CA LYS A 24 -3.26 -15.12 24.15
C LYS A 24 -3.72 -13.69 24.46
N GLU A 25 -4.46 -13.09 23.53
CA GLU A 25 -5.03 -11.75 23.68
C GLU A 25 -6.26 -11.72 24.60
N GLY A 26 -6.73 -12.88 25.09
CA GLY A 26 -7.84 -12.99 26.04
C GLY A 26 -9.24 -12.75 25.45
N LEU A 27 -9.37 -12.79 24.12
CA LEU A 27 -10.63 -12.73 23.37
C LEU A 27 -11.40 -14.05 23.38
N LEU A 28 -10.66 -15.16 23.53
CA LEU A 28 -11.22 -16.50 23.63
C LEU A 28 -10.72 -17.15 24.91
N ARG A 29 -11.64 -17.59 25.78
CA ARG A 29 -11.29 -18.25 27.04
C ARG A 29 -11.59 -19.75 26.97
N PRO A 30 -10.63 -20.64 27.29
CA PRO A 30 -10.92 -22.06 27.40
C PRO A 30 -11.79 -22.33 28.61
N VAL A 31 -12.75 -23.24 28.47
CA VAL A 31 -13.62 -23.70 29.57
C VAL A 31 -12.83 -24.58 30.53
N LEU A 32 -11.95 -25.42 30.01
CA LEU A 32 -11.18 -26.36 30.81
C LEU A 32 -9.78 -26.58 30.24
N LYS A 33 -8.76 -26.45 31.09
CA LYS A 33 -7.35 -26.68 30.74
C LYS A 33 -6.86 -27.95 31.42
N THR A 34 -6.62 -29.01 30.64
CA THR A 34 -6.26 -30.36 31.15
C THR A 34 -4.76 -30.65 31.08
N GLY A 35 -3.96 -29.75 30.50
CA GLY A 35 -2.51 -29.86 30.48
C GLY A 35 -1.84 -28.67 29.79
N ARG A 36 -0.50 -28.71 29.69
CA ARG A 36 0.30 -27.61 29.10
C ARG A 36 -0.07 -27.30 27.64
N ASN A 37 -0.45 -28.33 26.88
CA ASN A 37 -0.83 -28.23 25.46
C ASN A 37 -2.29 -28.63 25.18
N MET A 38 -3.14 -28.75 26.21
CA MET A 38 -4.50 -29.27 26.03
C MET A 38 -5.54 -28.38 26.73
N SER A 39 -6.33 -27.71 25.90
CA SER A 39 -7.43 -26.82 26.29
C SER A 39 -8.71 -27.19 25.54
N TRP A 40 -9.83 -27.15 26.25
CA TRP A 40 -11.16 -27.42 25.74
C TRP A 40 -12.00 -26.14 25.70
N TYR A 41 -12.78 -26.00 24.64
CA TYR A 41 -13.60 -24.83 24.36
C TYR A 41 -15.07 -25.23 24.21
N ASP A 42 -15.95 -24.30 24.55
CA ASP A 42 -17.36 -24.43 24.26
C ASP A 42 -17.59 -24.34 22.74
N PRO A 43 -18.43 -25.20 22.13
CA PRO A 43 -18.84 -25.06 20.72
C PRO A 43 -19.39 -23.67 20.37
N ASP A 44 -20.05 -22.98 21.31
CA ASP A 44 -20.63 -21.65 21.08
C ASP A 44 -19.56 -20.57 20.85
N ALA A 45 -18.30 -20.87 21.21
CA ALA A 45 -17.15 -20.03 20.89
C ALA A 45 -17.00 -19.78 19.37
N VAL A 46 -17.57 -20.62 18.51
CA VAL A 46 -17.61 -20.38 17.06
C VAL A 46 -18.33 -19.07 16.73
N GLN A 47 -19.42 -18.74 17.42
CA GLN A 47 -20.17 -17.51 17.17
C GLN A 47 -19.36 -16.27 17.55
N THR A 48 -18.67 -16.32 18.70
CA THR A 48 -17.73 -15.26 19.12
C THR A 48 -16.61 -15.09 18.10
N ILE A 49 -16.05 -16.20 17.58
CA ILE A 49 -15.00 -16.16 16.55
C ILE A 49 -15.52 -15.50 15.27
N GLN A 50 -16.74 -15.84 14.81
CA GLN A 50 -17.32 -15.20 13.63
C GLN A 50 -17.57 -13.70 13.85
N ALA A 51 -18.10 -13.31 15.01
CA ALA A 51 -18.31 -11.91 15.34
C ALA A 51 -17.00 -11.11 15.38
N ILE A 52 -15.94 -11.66 15.97
CA ILE A 52 -14.59 -11.06 15.92
C ILE A 52 -14.17 -10.85 14.45
N ARG A 53 -14.39 -11.85 13.59
CA ARG A 53 -14.03 -11.74 12.17
C ARG A 53 -14.84 -10.69 11.43
N THR A 54 -16.14 -10.59 11.67
CA THR A 54 -16.99 -9.57 11.07
C THR A 54 -16.51 -8.18 11.48
N LEU A 55 -16.29 -7.95 12.79
CA LEU A 55 -15.77 -6.69 13.31
C LEU A 55 -14.38 -6.34 12.75
N GLN A 56 -13.51 -7.34 12.51
CA GLN A 56 -12.20 -7.11 11.89
C GLN A 56 -12.27 -6.87 10.38
N ARG A 57 -13.14 -7.58 9.65
CA ARG A 57 -13.14 -7.58 8.17
C ARG A 57 -14.06 -6.54 7.57
N GLU A 58 -15.19 -6.28 8.21
CA GLU A 58 -16.23 -5.40 7.70
C GLU A 58 -16.15 -4.02 8.37
N HIS A 59 -15.81 -3.98 9.67
CA HIS A 59 -15.72 -2.74 10.45
C HIS A 59 -14.28 -2.32 10.79
N PHE A 60 -13.27 -3.08 10.35
CA PHE A 60 -11.84 -2.77 10.53
C PHE A 60 -11.38 -2.50 11.97
N TYR A 61 -12.10 -3.03 12.97
CA TYR A 61 -11.78 -2.75 14.37
C TYR A 61 -10.51 -3.50 14.83
N PRO A 62 -9.61 -2.81 15.56
CA PRO A 62 -8.46 -3.47 16.17
C PRO A 62 -8.92 -4.40 17.30
N LEU A 63 -8.17 -5.48 17.52
CA LEU A 63 -8.54 -6.53 18.50
C LEU A 63 -8.71 -6.02 19.92
N SER A 64 -8.02 -4.94 20.30
CA SER A 64 -8.18 -4.27 21.59
C SER A 64 -9.58 -3.66 21.76
N VAL A 65 -10.14 -3.07 20.71
CA VAL A 65 -11.51 -2.52 20.70
C VAL A 65 -12.52 -3.66 20.75
N ILE A 66 -12.35 -4.68 19.89
CA ILE A 66 -13.20 -5.87 19.87
C ILE A 66 -13.24 -6.55 21.24
N LYS A 67 -12.09 -6.65 21.92
CA LYS A 67 -12.01 -7.22 23.28
C LYS A 67 -12.84 -6.42 24.28
N ARG A 68 -12.84 -5.09 24.21
CA ARG A 68 -13.67 -4.26 25.09
C ARG A 68 -15.16 -4.45 24.80
N LEU A 69 -15.54 -4.48 23.52
CA LEU A 69 -16.92 -4.73 23.09
C LEU A 69 -17.42 -6.09 23.60
N LEU A 70 -16.63 -7.15 23.42
CA LEU A 70 -17.00 -8.50 23.88
C LEU A 70 -17.08 -8.62 25.41
N ASN A 71 -16.25 -7.88 26.16
CA ASN A 71 -16.31 -7.88 27.63
C ASN A 71 -17.49 -7.07 28.18
N ALA A 72 -18.03 -6.11 27.41
CA ALA A 72 -19.21 -5.33 27.79
C ALA A 72 -20.53 -6.10 27.58
N SER A 73 -20.54 -7.07 26.65
CA SER A 73 -21.72 -7.86 26.29
C SER A 73 -21.89 -9.17 27.07
N THR A 74 -21.31 -9.32 28.28
CA THR A 74 -21.57 -10.50 29.13
C THR A 74 -22.98 -10.43 29.71
N GLY A 75 -23.98 -10.74 28.89
CA GLY A 75 -25.39 -10.72 29.25
C GLY A 75 -26.25 -10.98 28.02
N ASP A 76 -26.52 -12.26 27.79
CA ASP A 76 -27.50 -12.81 26.87
C ASP A 76 -27.20 -12.81 25.35
N SER A 77 -27.45 -13.99 24.80
CA SER A 77 -27.15 -14.40 23.44
C SER A 77 -28.15 -13.79 22.47
N ARG A 78 -27.78 -12.65 21.88
CA ARG A 78 -28.15 -12.19 20.55
C ARG A 78 -27.26 -10.99 20.24
N MET A 79 -26.14 -11.23 19.58
CA MET A 79 -25.44 -10.18 18.82
C MET A 79 -26.34 -9.82 17.63
N ASP A 80 -27.50 -9.26 17.93
CA ASP A 80 -28.38 -8.70 16.92
C ASP A 80 -27.71 -7.41 16.47
N PHE A 81 -27.70 -7.25 15.15
CA PHE A 81 -27.37 -6.03 14.42
C PHE A 81 -27.98 -4.75 15.05
N ALA A 82 -29.01 -4.88 15.91
CA ALA A 82 -29.54 -3.84 16.77
C ALA A 82 -28.53 -3.21 17.74
N LEU A 83 -27.43 -3.87 18.16
CA LEU A 83 -26.38 -3.22 18.96
C LEU A 83 -25.39 -2.42 18.10
N LEU A 84 -25.16 -2.82 16.85
CA LEU A 84 -24.37 -2.03 15.88
C LEU A 84 -25.18 -0.82 15.37
N ASP A 85 -26.47 -1.01 15.14
CA ASP A 85 -27.41 0.06 14.81
C ASP A 85 -27.71 0.96 16.02
N ALA A 86 -27.73 0.40 17.24
CA ALA A 86 -27.76 1.18 18.47
C ALA A 86 -26.42 1.85 18.74
N ILE A 87 -25.24 1.33 18.38
CA ILE A 87 -23.99 2.10 18.53
C ILE A 87 -23.98 3.29 17.57
N HIS A 88 -24.48 3.12 16.34
CA HIS A 88 -24.66 4.24 15.40
C HIS A 88 -25.80 5.22 15.77
N LYS A 89 -26.90 4.77 16.42
CA LYS A 89 -27.98 5.64 16.92
C LYS A 89 -27.78 6.19 18.34
N VAL A 90 -26.96 5.54 19.17
CA VAL A 90 -26.59 5.97 20.54
C VAL A 90 -25.40 6.93 20.49
N ASP A 91 -24.66 6.97 19.38
CA ASP A 91 -23.60 7.98 19.16
C ASP A 91 -24.12 9.42 19.04
N GLU A 92 -25.43 9.66 18.84
CA GLU A 92 -25.99 11.01 18.97
C GLU A 92 -26.18 11.46 20.43
N GLU A 93 -26.31 10.53 21.39
CA GLU A 93 -26.62 10.86 22.79
C GLU A 93 -25.53 10.46 23.82
N ALA A 94 -24.52 9.64 23.48
CA ALA A 94 -23.59 9.07 24.47
C ALA A 94 -22.09 9.40 24.34
N VAL A 95 -21.63 10.21 23.37
CA VAL A 95 -20.21 10.62 23.28
C VAL A 95 -20.04 12.07 23.70
N THR A 96 -20.20 12.34 24.99
CA THR A 96 -19.91 13.66 25.58
C THR A 96 -18.46 13.82 26.08
N GLU A 97 -17.64 12.76 26.06
CA GLU A 97 -16.23 12.85 26.44
C GLU A 97 -15.34 13.07 25.21
N THR A 98 -15.18 14.33 24.83
CA THR A 98 -14.07 14.72 23.97
C THR A 98 -12.76 14.63 24.75
N VAL A 99 -11.71 14.02 24.19
CA VAL A 99 -10.44 13.81 24.91
C VAL A 99 -9.37 14.82 24.50
N GLY A 100 -8.41 15.08 25.39
CA GLY A 100 -7.26 15.93 25.08
C GLY A 100 -6.20 15.23 24.21
N LEU A 101 -5.25 16.01 23.67
CA LEU A 101 -4.19 15.51 22.78
C LEU A 101 -3.37 14.33 23.36
N ALA A 102 -2.98 14.41 24.63
CA ALA A 102 -2.17 13.37 25.26
C ALA A 102 -2.94 12.04 25.41
N GLU A 103 -4.24 12.13 25.67
CA GLU A 103 -5.11 10.98 25.80
C GLU A 103 -5.42 10.35 24.44
N ALA A 104 -5.69 11.18 23.42
CA ALA A 104 -5.83 10.72 22.04
C ALA A 104 -4.58 9.98 21.54
N ALA A 105 -3.40 10.55 21.80
CA ALA A 105 -2.11 9.93 21.50
C ALA A 105 -1.96 8.56 22.18
N ARG A 106 -2.28 8.48 23.48
CA ARG A 106 -2.23 7.22 24.23
C ARG A 106 -3.21 6.19 23.71
N TYR A 107 -4.44 6.60 23.38
CA TYR A 107 -5.49 5.72 22.89
C TYR A 107 -5.13 5.08 21.54
N ALA A 108 -4.66 5.89 20.59
CA ALA A 108 -4.30 5.43 19.26
C ALA A 108 -2.87 4.84 19.19
N ASN A 109 -2.15 4.80 20.32
CA ASN A 109 -0.73 4.47 20.37
C ASN A 109 0.09 5.32 19.37
N LEU A 110 -0.20 6.61 19.25
CA LEU A 110 0.55 7.56 18.41
C LEU A 110 1.32 8.53 19.31
N SER A 111 2.33 9.20 18.79
CA SER A 111 2.92 10.33 19.49
C SER A 111 2.00 11.55 19.44
N SER A 112 2.07 12.42 20.45
CA SER A 112 1.33 13.70 20.45
C SER A 112 1.68 14.57 19.25
N VAL A 113 2.89 14.44 18.70
CA VAL A 113 3.32 15.12 17.47
C VAL A 113 2.55 14.61 16.26
N GLN A 114 2.39 13.29 16.14
CA GLN A 114 1.62 12.68 15.06
C GLN A 114 0.14 13.05 15.12
N VAL A 115 -0.48 12.99 16.31
CA VAL A 115 -1.90 13.40 16.47
C VAL A 115 -2.08 14.88 16.15
N ARG A 116 -1.16 15.74 16.62
CA ARG A 116 -1.18 17.17 16.26
C ARG A 116 -1.02 17.38 14.76
N ARG A 117 -0.21 16.56 14.09
CA ARG A 117 -0.06 16.65 12.64
C ARG A 117 -1.33 16.25 11.91
N LEU A 118 -1.99 15.16 12.31
CA LEU A 118 -3.31 14.79 11.75
C LEU A 118 -4.33 15.94 11.90
N PHE A 119 -4.32 16.62 13.05
CA PHE A 119 -5.16 17.80 13.28
C PHE A 119 -4.80 18.96 12.34
N ASN A 120 -3.51 19.29 12.20
CA ASN A 120 -3.06 20.38 11.34
C ASN A 120 -3.36 20.13 9.86
N GLU A 121 -3.30 18.87 9.42
CA GLU A 121 -3.68 18.44 8.06
C GLU A 121 -5.22 18.41 7.86
N GLY A 122 -6.00 18.71 8.90
CA GLY A 122 -7.46 18.73 8.85
C GLY A 122 -8.11 17.34 8.80
N LEU A 123 -7.34 16.28 9.07
CA LEU A 123 -7.84 14.90 9.06
C LEU A 123 -8.66 14.55 10.30
N ILE A 124 -8.39 15.20 11.43
CA ILE A 124 -9.13 15.04 12.69
C ILE A 124 -9.43 16.40 13.31
N GLY A 125 -10.56 16.51 14.01
CA GLY A 125 -10.95 17.56 14.93
C GLY A 125 -10.88 19.01 14.40
N LYS A 126 -12.02 19.69 14.28
CA LYS A 126 -12.09 21.17 14.13
C LYS A 126 -12.59 21.89 15.39
N LYS A 127 -12.96 21.14 16.44
CA LYS A 127 -13.57 21.68 17.67
C LYS A 127 -12.50 22.05 18.71
N LYS A 128 -12.60 23.27 19.25
CA LYS A 128 -11.79 23.74 20.38
C LYS A 128 -12.71 23.95 21.57
N THR A 129 -12.33 23.42 22.73
CA THR A 129 -12.99 23.76 24.01
C THR A 129 -12.12 24.77 24.73
N GLY A 130 -12.45 26.05 24.60
CA GLY A 130 -11.61 27.15 25.07
C GLY A 130 -10.29 27.25 24.31
N HIS A 131 -9.16 27.07 24.99
CA HIS A 131 -7.81 27.08 24.39
C HIS A 131 -7.27 25.68 24.07
N ASN A 132 -7.97 24.62 24.49
CA ASN A 132 -7.51 23.25 24.32
C ASN A 132 -8.14 22.60 23.07
N ILE A 133 -7.30 21.87 22.34
CA ILE A 133 -7.74 20.99 21.25
C ILE A 133 -8.33 19.74 21.89
N VAL A 134 -9.54 19.39 21.50
CA VAL A 134 -10.23 18.20 21.95
C VAL A 134 -10.64 17.35 20.75
N PHE A 135 -10.70 16.03 20.94
CA PHE A 135 -10.92 15.04 19.88
C PHE A 135 -12.16 14.21 20.18
N SER A 136 -12.99 13.95 19.16
CA SER A 136 -14.18 13.10 19.26
C SER A 136 -13.83 11.61 19.19
N SER A 137 -14.82 10.73 19.39
CA SER A 137 -14.68 9.30 19.13
C SER A 137 -14.21 9.01 17.69
N ASP A 138 -14.78 9.70 16.70
CA ASP A 138 -14.40 9.54 15.29
C ASP A 138 -12.95 9.93 15.02
N ASP A 139 -12.48 11.03 15.64
CA ASP A 139 -11.08 11.45 15.55
C ASP A 139 -10.13 10.36 16.08
N LEU A 140 -10.52 9.69 17.18
CA LEU A 140 -9.76 8.57 17.73
C LEU A 140 -9.78 7.34 16.82
N GLN A 141 -10.91 7.06 16.15
CA GLN A 141 -11.00 5.98 15.18
C GLN A 141 -10.10 6.25 13.97
N LEU A 142 -10.08 7.47 13.44
CA LEU A 142 -9.18 7.89 12.37
C LEU A 142 -7.71 7.74 12.77
N CYS A 143 -7.35 8.12 14.00
CA CYS A 143 -6.01 7.88 14.54
C CYS A 143 -5.67 6.38 14.63
N ALA A 144 -6.64 5.53 15.01
CA ALA A 144 -6.45 4.08 15.06
C ALA A 144 -6.23 3.48 13.66
N LEU A 145 -6.90 3.99 12.63
CA LEU A 145 -6.65 3.56 11.24
C LEU A 145 -5.23 3.89 10.78
N ILE A 146 -4.69 5.05 11.18
CA ILE A 146 -3.28 5.40 10.93
C ILE A 146 -2.35 4.40 11.60
N ARG A 147 -2.62 4.04 12.87
CA ARG A 147 -1.83 3.04 13.60
C ARG A 147 -1.86 1.67 12.90
N ILE A 148 -3.02 1.21 12.44
CA ILE A 148 -3.15 -0.06 11.69
C ILE A 148 -2.27 -0.04 10.44
N ARG A 149 -2.23 1.08 9.70
CA ARG A 149 -1.36 1.23 8.52
C ARG A 149 0.12 1.17 8.90
N MET A 150 0.53 1.87 9.95
CA MET A 150 1.91 1.86 10.45
C MET A 150 2.36 0.45 10.87
N ASP A 151 1.50 -0.29 11.57
CA ASP A 151 1.81 -1.65 12.02
C ASP A 151 1.92 -2.63 10.84
N ALA A 152 1.26 -2.33 9.72
CA ALA A 152 1.41 -3.04 8.45
C ALA A 152 2.62 -2.59 7.61
N GLY A 153 3.46 -1.69 8.12
CA GLY A 153 4.65 -1.17 7.44
C GLY A 153 4.39 0.00 6.48
N ILE A 154 3.16 0.51 6.42
CA ILE A 154 2.83 1.68 5.62
C ILE A 154 3.22 2.93 6.43
N SER A 155 4.06 3.80 5.85
CA SER A 155 4.60 4.95 6.58
C SER A 155 3.51 5.94 7.01
N PHE A 156 3.80 6.69 8.08
CA PHE A 156 2.91 7.74 8.56
C PHE A 156 2.66 8.81 7.48
N GLU A 157 3.72 9.23 6.77
CA GLU A 157 3.64 10.20 5.67
C GLU A 157 2.73 9.73 4.54
N GLN A 158 2.90 8.48 4.09
CA GLN A 158 2.08 7.93 3.02
C GLN A 158 0.61 7.80 3.46
N SER A 159 0.38 7.50 4.74
CA SER A 159 -0.96 7.41 5.32
C SER A 159 -1.65 8.77 5.40
N ILE A 160 -0.93 9.83 5.81
CA ILE A 160 -1.41 11.21 5.76
C ILE A 160 -1.76 11.59 4.32
N PHE A 161 -0.82 11.41 3.38
CA PHE A 161 -1.04 11.76 1.98
C PHE A 161 -2.27 11.07 1.40
N ALA A 162 -2.42 9.76 1.66
CA ALA A 162 -3.57 9.00 1.20
C ALA A 162 -4.87 9.53 1.82
N PHE A 163 -4.94 9.65 3.15
CA PHE A 163 -6.15 10.09 3.82
C PHE A 163 -6.53 11.53 3.45
N SER A 164 -5.57 12.45 3.33
CA SER A 164 -5.84 13.83 2.92
C SER A 164 -6.40 13.89 1.51
N THR A 165 -5.86 13.10 0.57
CA THR A 165 -6.37 13.00 -0.80
C THR A 165 -7.84 12.57 -0.82
N TYR A 166 -8.19 11.53 -0.06
CA TYR A 166 -9.58 11.07 0.04
C TYR A 166 -10.47 12.09 0.75
N ALA A 167 -9.98 12.70 1.84
CA ALA A 167 -10.74 13.69 2.62
C ALA A 167 -11.12 14.90 1.78
N THR A 168 -10.19 15.45 0.99
CA THR A 168 -10.48 16.58 0.09
C THR A 168 -11.54 16.22 -0.97
N ALA A 169 -11.43 15.03 -1.57
CA ALA A 169 -12.39 14.58 -2.57
C ALA A 169 -13.79 14.32 -1.96
N LEU A 170 -13.83 13.69 -0.79
CA LEU A 170 -15.06 13.40 -0.06
C LEU A 170 -15.72 14.68 0.48
N GLU A 171 -14.96 15.66 0.97
CA GLU A 171 -15.50 16.95 1.40
C GLU A 171 -16.22 17.67 0.26
N LYS A 172 -15.64 17.66 -0.94
CA LYS A 172 -16.29 18.21 -2.12
C LYS A 172 -17.57 17.43 -2.47
N ALA A 173 -17.49 16.10 -2.54
CA ALA A 173 -18.62 15.25 -2.91
C ALA A 173 -19.79 15.38 -1.92
N ALA A 174 -19.51 15.34 -0.62
CA ALA A 174 -20.52 15.48 0.43
C ALA A 174 -21.21 16.85 0.40
N ARG A 175 -20.46 17.93 0.14
CA ARG A 175 -21.03 19.27 -0.01
C ARG A 175 -22.00 19.34 -1.20
N GLU A 176 -21.59 18.82 -2.35
CA GLU A 176 -22.43 18.80 -3.56
C GLU A 176 -23.70 17.94 -3.34
N ASP A 177 -23.58 16.81 -2.64
CA ASP A 177 -24.70 15.93 -2.31
C ASP A 177 -25.71 16.58 -1.35
N ILE A 178 -25.23 17.21 -0.27
CA ILE A 178 -26.07 17.96 0.68
C ILE A 178 -26.79 19.10 -0.05
N GLU A 179 -26.10 19.85 -0.90
CA GLU A 179 -26.73 20.92 -1.68
C GLU A 179 -27.79 20.39 -2.65
N ALA A 180 -27.54 19.25 -3.31
CA ALA A 180 -28.50 18.63 -4.21
C ALA A 180 -29.74 18.16 -3.44
N PHE A 181 -29.55 17.53 -2.28
CA PHE A 181 -30.64 17.09 -1.41
C PHE A 181 -31.50 18.27 -0.94
N ILE A 182 -30.89 19.36 -0.46
CA ILE A 182 -31.63 20.56 -0.02
C ILE A 182 -32.41 21.18 -1.17
N ARG A 183 -31.83 21.26 -2.38
CA ARG A 183 -32.53 21.79 -3.56
C ARG A 183 -33.76 20.94 -3.92
N ASP A 184 -33.63 19.61 -3.90
CA ASP A 184 -34.76 18.69 -4.15
C ASP A 184 -35.85 18.84 -3.08
N ALA A 185 -35.44 18.89 -1.81
CA ALA A 185 -36.36 19.03 -0.67
C ALA A 185 -37.18 20.32 -0.74
N VAL A 186 -36.56 21.45 -1.07
CA VAL A 186 -37.23 22.76 -1.17
C VAL A 186 -38.22 22.82 -2.34
N LEU A 187 -37.94 22.11 -3.43
CA LEU A 187 -38.80 22.10 -4.62
C LEU A 187 -39.93 21.06 -4.53
N SER A 188 -39.88 20.15 -3.56
CA SER A 188 -40.85 19.07 -3.42
C SER A 188 -42.03 19.47 -2.52
N PRO A 189 -43.26 19.58 -3.05
CA PRO A 189 -44.41 20.08 -2.30
C PRO A 189 -44.87 19.18 -1.14
N ASP A 190 -44.52 17.88 -1.17
CA ASP A 190 -44.87 16.88 -0.15
C ASP A 190 -43.72 16.55 0.80
N PHE A 191 -42.65 17.36 0.83
CA PHE A 191 -41.50 17.10 1.69
C PHE A 191 -41.85 17.31 3.16
N THR A 192 -41.55 16.30 4.00
CA THR A 192 -41.78 16.31 5.44
C THR A 192 -40.50 15.91 6.17
N ALA A 193 -40.41 16.18 7.47
CA ALA A 193 -39.26 15.77 8.27
C ALA A 193 -39.04 14.25 8.27
N THR A 194 -40.12 13.47 8.28
CA THR A 194 -40.06 12.00 8.23
C THR A 194 -39.56 11.50 6.87
N THR A 195 -40.11 12.02 5.77
CA THR A 195 -39.65 11.65 4.42
C THR A 195 -38.22 12.13 4.15
N GLY A 196 -37.81 13.26 4.73
CA GLY A 196 -36.43 13.73 4.71
C GLY A 196 -35.46 12.80 5.43
N THR A 197 -35.80 12.38 6.66
CA THR A 197 -34.97 11.47 7.46
C THR A 197 -34.79 10.11 6.78
N GLU A 198 -35.88 9.56 6.22
CA GLU A 198 -35.83 8.31 5.45
C GLU A 198 -34.93 8.43 4.21
N LYS A 199 -35.06 9.52 3.45
CA LYS A 199 -34.20 9.76 2.28
C LYS A 199 -32.72 9.90 2.66
N ILE A 200 -32.40 10.56 3.77
CA ILE A 200 -31.02 10.68 4.27
C ILE A 200 -30.44 9.30 4.58
N HIS A 201 -31.16 8.47 5.36
CA HIS A 201 -30.69 7.12 5.68
C HIS A 201 -30.46 6.25 4.44
N VAL A 202 -31.37 6.28 3.47
CA VAL A 202 -31.19 5.53 2.22
C VAL A 202 -30.02 6.08 1.40
N SER A 203 -29.81 7.41 1.40
CA SER A 203 -28.67 8.02 0.74
C SER A 203 -27.36 7.53 1.35
N ASP A 204 -27.21 7.60 2.67
CA ASP A 204 -25.99 7.18 3.38
C ASP A 204 -25.66 5.71 3.11
N GLU A 205 -26.63 4.79 3.26
CA GLU A 205 -26.44 3.36 3.03
C GLU A 205 -25.99 3.08 1.57
N THR A 206 -26.63 3.73 0.60
CA THR A 206 -26.33 3.48 -0.81
C THR A 206 -25.00 4.11 -1.24
N LEU A 207 -24.65 5.28 -0.70
CA LEU A 207 -23.38 5.95 -0.96
C LEU A 207 -22.19 5.18 -0.38
N ASP A 208 -22.30 4.66 0.84
CA ASP A 208 -21.26 3.83 1.45
C ASP A 208 -20.92 2.63 0.57
N ARG A 209 -21.97 1.92 0.10
CA ARG A 209 -21.81 0.78 -0.81
C ARG A 209 -21.23 1.20 -2.16
N PHE A 210 -21.66 2.33 -2.69
CA PHE A 210 -21.14 2.89 -3.95
C PHE A 210 -19.65 3.21 -3.85
N ILE A 211 -19.22 3.87 -2.77
CA ILE A 211 -17.81 4.25 -2.54
C ILE A 211 -16.94 2.99 -2.50
N VAL A 212 -17.36 1.94 -1.78
CA VAL A 212 -16.64 0.66 -1.72
C VAL A 212 -16.50 0.04 -3.12
N LEU A 213 -17.58 -0.02 -3.90
CA LEU A 213 -17.58 -0.61 -5.23
C LEU A 213 -16.70 0.19 -6.22
N LYS A 214 -16.81 1.52 -6.22
CA LYS A 214 -16.01 2.39 -7.09
C LYS A 214 -14.54 2.34 -6.73
N ARG A 215 -14.19 2.39 -5.45
CA ARG A 215 -12.79 2.24 -5.00
C ARG A 215 -12.19 0.91 -5.45
N LYS A 216 -12.94 -0.19 -5.36
CA LYS A 216 -12.51 -1.50 -5.87
C LYS A 216 -12.29 -1.47 -7.39
N ALA A 217 -13.21 -0.88 -8.14
CA ALA A 217 -13.09 -0.75 -9.60
C ALA A 217 -11.87 0.10 -10.01
N TYR A 218 -11.67 1.24 -9.35
CA TYR A 218 -10.53 2.12 -9.61
C TYR A 218 -9.20 1.48 -9.24
N ASN A 219 -9.10 0.82 -8.09
CA ASN A 219 -7.88 0.08 -7.73
C ASN A 219 -7.52 -0.98 -8.78
N ARG A 220 -8.51 -1.66 -9.36
CA ARG A 220 -8.27 -2.61 -10.45
C ARG A 220 -7.81 -1.91 -11.73
N ALA A 221 -8.47 -0.82 -12.12
CA ALA A 221 -8.16 -0.08 -13.34
C ALA A 221 -6.76 0.54 -13.28
N PHE A 222 -6.48 1.34 -12.24
CA PHE A 222 -5.18 1.98 -12.05
C PHE A 222 -4.08 0.98 -11.72
N GLY A 223 -4.38 -0.09 -10.96
CA GLY A 223 -3.42 -1.18 -10.74
C GLY A 223 -2.99 -1.86 -12.04
N SER A 224 -3.93 -2.06 -12.97
CA SER A 224 -3.60 -2.63 -14.29
C SER A 224 -2.75 -1.68 -15.15
N GLN A 225 -2.99 -0.37 -15.07
CA GLN A 225 -2.17 0.64 -15.75
C GLN A 225 -0.72 0.63 -15.26
N TYR A 226 -0.48 0.42 -13.96
CA TYR A 226 0.88 0.27 -13.44
C TYR A 226 1.58 -0.98 -13.95
N VAL A 227 0.86 -2.09 -14.05
CA VAL A 227 1.41 -3.32 -14.63
C VAL A 227 1.76 -3.10 -16.11
N GLU A 228 0.89 -2.41 -16.86
CA GLU A 228 1.17 -2.03 -18.24
C GLU A 228 2.40 -1.11 -18.38
N LEU A 229 2.55 -0.14 -17.47
CA LEU A 229 3.72 0.73 -17.41
C LEU A 229 5.02 -0.06 -17.21
N LEU A 230 4.99 -1.08 -16.33
CA LEU A 230 6.13 -1.98 -16.15
C LEU A 230 6.43 -2.80 -17.41
N TYR A 231 5.41 -3.30 -18.12
CA TYR A 231 5.61 -3.97 -19.42
C TYR A 231 6.27 -3.05 -20.46
N ARG A 232 5.75 -1.83 -20.61
CA ARG A 232 6.34 -0.84 -21.52
C ARG A 232 7.78 -0.50 -21.14
N PHE A 233 8.08 -0.40 -19.85
CA PHE A 233 9.43 -0.20 -19.35
C PHE A 233 10.36 -1.37 -19.73
N SER A 234 9.92 -2.62 -19.60
CA SER A 234 10.69 -3.78 -20.08
C SER A 234 11.01 -3.70 -21.56
N ASP A 235 10.01 -3.37 -22.37
CA ASP A 235 10.16 -3.29 -23.81
C ASP A 235 11.13 -2.18 -24.16
N ALA A 236 10.99 -1.00 -23.53
CA ALA A 236 11.90 0.11 -23.72
C ALA A 236 13.35 -0.25 -23.36
N LEU A 237 13.58 -0.97 -22.26
CA LEU A 237 14.91 -1.47 -21.89
C LEU A 237 15.49 -2.39 -22.96
N LEU A 238 14.73 -3.40 -23.40
CA LEU A 238 15.18 -4.36 -24.40
C LEU A 238 15.55 -3.67 -25.71
N HIS A 239 14.71 -2.75 -26.18
CA HIS A 239 14.95 -1.99 -27.41
C HIS A 239 16.16 -1.06 -27.27
N ALA A 240 16.28 -0.34 -26.16
CA ALA A 240 17.40 0.56 -25.92
C ALA A 240 18.74 -0.18 -25.91
N ILE A 241 18.83 -1.32 -25.22
CA ILE A 241 20.06 -2.12 -25.21
C ILE A 241 20.37 -2.69 -26.60
N THR A 242 19.36 -3.11 -27.35
CA THR A 242 19.54 -3.58 -28.73
C THR A 242 20.10 -2.47 -29.64
N GLU A 243 19.56 -1.26 -29.53
CA GLU A 243 20.04 -0.09 -30.29
C GLU A 243 21.45 0.33 -29.85
N ILE A 244 21.74 0.35 -28.53
CA ILE A 244 23.07 0.66 -28.01
C ILE A 244 24.09 -0.38 -28.47
N SER A 245 23.74 -1.67 -28.45
CA SER A 245 24.57 -2.77 -28.96
C SER A 245 24.99 -2.52 -30.40
N TYR A 246 24.05 -2.15 -31.28
CA TYR A 246 24.32 -1.82 -32.67
C TYR A 246 25.19 -0.55 -32.82
N VAL A 247 24.96 0.46 -31.99
CA VAL A 247 25.75 1.69 -31.97
C VAL A 247 27.21 1.40 -31.62
N ILE A 248 27.47 0.61 -30.59
CA ILE A 248 28.85 0.33 -30.15
C ILE A 248 29.56 -0.66 -31.07
N GLU A 249 28.84 -1.60 -31.68
CA GLU A 249 29.37 -2.49 -32.74
C GLU A 249 29.90 -1.66 -33.92
N LYS A 250 29.13 -0.67 -34.39
CA LYS A 250 29.56 0.30 -35.42
C LYS A 250 30.76 1.16 -35.04
N MET A 251 31.14 1.17 -33.76
CA MET A 251 32.30 1.90 -33.24
C MET A 251 33.47 0.94 -32.93
N ASP A 252 33.45 -0.27 -33.49
CA ASP A 252 34.45 -1.33 -33.33
C ASP A 252 34.57 -1.88 -31.90
N LEU A 253 33.49 -1.83 -31.11
CA LEU A 253 33.41 -2.38 -29.76
C LEU A 253 32.66 -3.72 -29.76
N ASN A 254 33.20 -4.66 -30.52
CA ASN A 254 32.50 -5.91 -30.87
C ASN A 254 32.28 -6.84 -29.67
N GLU A 255 33.22 -6.90 -28.73
CA GLU A 255 33.05 -7.74 -27.54
C GLU A 255 31.97 -7.18 -26.62
N GLU A 256 31.93 -5.86 -26.41
CA GLU A 256 30.88 -5.25 -25.59
C GLU A 256 29.51 -5.29 -26.26
N ALA A 257 29.46 -5.16 -27.60
CA ALA A 257 28.24 -5.40 -28.36
C ALA A 257 27.74 -6.83 -28.16
N ARG A 258 28.63 -7.83 -28.29
CA ARG A 258 28.32 -9.24 -28.05
C ARG A 258 27.78 -9.46 -26.63
N LEU A 259 28.43 -8.91 -25.61
CA LEU A 259 28.01 -9.04 -24.22
C LEU A 259 26.63 -8.40 -23.95
N LEU A 260 26.34 -7.23 -24.54
CA LEU A 260 25.00 -6.62 -24.46
C LEU A 260 23.94 -7.46 -25.20
N ALA A 261 24.27 -8.04 -26.34
CA ALA A 261 23.37 -8.94 -27.05
C ALA A 261 23.07 -10.22 -26.25
N LEU A 262 24.04 -10.77 -25.52
CA LEU A 262 23.81 -11.89 -24.60
C LEU A 262 22.92 -11.45 -23.43
N ALA A 263 23.11 -10.24 -22.90
CA ALA A 263 22.26 -9.68 -21.85
C ALA A 263 20.78 -9.55 -22.28
N THR A 264 20.52 -9.10 -23.51
CA THR A 264 19.15 -9.00 -24.05
C THR A 264 18.52 -10.35 -24.31
N GLN A 265 19.31 -11.36 -24.66
CA GLN A 265 18.84 -12.74 -24.89
C GLN A 265 18.67 -13.51 -23.57
N GLY A 266 19.42 -13.14 -22.53
CA GLY A 266 19.42 -13.83 -21.23
C GLY A 266 20.35 -15.03 -21.23
N GLU A 267 21.29 -15.05 -22.16
CA GLU A 267 22.28 -16.09 -22.32
C GLU A 267 23.52 -15.77 -21.45
N PRO A 268 24.20 -16.79 -20.91
CA PRO A 268 25.37 -16.57 -20.08
C PRO A 268 26.52 -15.97 -20.88
N THR A 269 27.13 -14.93 -20.30
CA THR A 269 28.30 -14.24 -20.86
C THR A 269 29.60 -14.97 -20.56
N GLY A 270 29.61 -15.82 -19.51
CA GLY A 270 30.81 -16.46 -18.99
C GLY A 270 31.55 -15.61 -17.94
N LEU A 271 31.02 -14.43 -17.61
CA LEU A 271 31.49 -13.56 -16.53
C LEU A 271 30.47 -13.62 -15.40
N LEU A 272 30.82 -14.28 -14.29
CA LEU A 272 29.90 -14.61 -13.19
C LEU A 272 29.14 -13.38 -12.66
N ASP A 273 29.87 -12.31 -12.36
CA ASP A 273 29.32 -11.09 -11.76
C ASP A 273 28.50 -10.26 -12.78
N LEU A 274 28.83 -10.35 -14.08
CA LEU A 274 28.03 -9.77 -15.15
C LEU A 274 26.73 -10.56 -15.35
N ASP A 275 26.79 -11.89 -15.34
CA ASP A 275 25.62 -12.77 -15.45
C ASP A 275 24.65 -12.54 -14.28
N GLU A 276 25.18 -12.26 -13.08
CA GLU A 276 24.38 -11.80 -11.95
C GLU A 276 23.72 -10.44 -12.20
N CYS A 277 24.47 -9.47 -12.71
CA CYS A 277 23.91 -8.17 -13.08
C CYS A 277 22.77 -8.30 -14.11
N ILE A 278 22.96 -9.12 -15.14
CA ILE A 278 21.96 -9.37 -16.19
C ILE A 278 20.70 -10.01 -15.60
N ARG A 279 20.85 -10.93 -14.64
CA ARG A 279 19.72 -11.56 -13.95
C ARG A 279 18.86 -10.51 -13.23
N PHE A 280 19.47 -9.63 -12.44
CA PHE A 280 18.75 -8.54 -11.77
C PHE A 280 18.07 -7.61 -12.78
N TYR A 281 18.81 -7.21 -13.83
CA TYR A 281 18.31 -6.35 -14.90
C TYR A 281 17.08 -6.92 -15.63
N ARG A 282 16.99 -8.24 -15.78
CA ARG A 282 15.84 -8.91 -16.42
C ARG A 282 14.67 -9.19 -15.46
N THR A 283 14.96 -9.32 -14.16
CA THR A 283 13.97 -9.61 -13.10
C THR A 283 12.88 -8.53 -13.01
N THR A 284 13.11 -7.36 -13.60
CA THR A 284 12.20 -6.22 -13.52
C THR A 284 10.80 -6.49 -14.08
N VAL A 285 10.63 -7.39 -15.07
CA VAL A 285 9.32 -7.53 -15.75
C VAL A 285 8.95 -8.94 -16.26
N THR A 286 9.90 -9.81 -16.64
CA THR A 286 9.55 -11.01 -17.42
C THR A 286 9.18 -12.26 -16.62
N ASP A 287 9.52 -12.36 -15.33
CA ASP A 287 9.34 -13.61 -14.57
C ASP A 287 7.97 -13.76 -13.87
N ASN A 288 7.12 -12.74 -13.88
CA ASN A 288 5.87 -12.76 -13.10
C ASN A 288 4.62 -12.88 -13.98
N GLY A 289 4.51 -13.96 -14.75
CA GLY A 289 3.35 -14.31 -15.59
C GLY A 289 1.98 -14.34 -14.87
N ASP A 290 1.95 -14.14 -13.55
CA ASP A 290 0.75 -14.07 -12.72
C ASP A 290 0.12 -12.66 -12.62
N GLY A 291 0.78 -11.59 -13.12
CA GLY A 291 0.27 -10.22 -13.03
C GLY A 291 0.27 -9.63 -11.61
N ASP A 292 1.09 -10.17 -10.71
CA ASP A 292 1.21 -9.68 -9.33
C ASP A 292 2.07 -8.41 -9.25
N ILE A 293 1.40 -7.27 -9.15
CA ILE A 293 2.03 -5.94 -9.05
C ILE A 293 3.00 -5.83 -7.87
N ALA A 294 2.74 -6.51 -6.75
CA ALA A 294 3.59 -6.42 -5.57
C ALA A 294 4.94 -7.11 -5.82
N LYS A 295 4.93 -8.27 -6.48
CA LYS A 295 6.17 -8.97 -6.89
C LYS A 295 6.96 -8.15 -7.89
N SER A 296 6.30 -7.53 -8.87
CA SER A 296 6.98 -6.72 -9.89
C SER A 296 7.61 -5.46 -9.29
N ILE A 297 6.91 -4.76 -8.40
CA ILE A 297 7.49 -3.63 -7.66
C ILE A 297 8.68 -4.09 -6.81
N ALA A 298 8.55 -5.20 -6.08
CA ALA A 298 9.64 -5.74 -5.27
C ALA A 298 10.85 -6.14 -6.13
N GLY A 299 10.63 -6.68 -7.32
CA GLY A 299 11.67 -6.98 -8.30
C GLY A 299 12.39 -5.71 -8.77
N ALA A 300 11.64 -4.68 -9.14
CA ALA A 300 12.20 -3.38 -9.55
C ALA A 300 13.04 -2.73 -8.44
N VAL A 301 12.56 -2.76 -7.19
CA VAL A 301 13.30 -2.24 -6.03
C VAL A 301 14.61 -3.01 -5.82
N ARG A 302 14.57 -4.35 -5.86
CA ARG A 302 15.80 -5.16 -5.72
C ARG A 302 16.80 -4.88 -6.84
N CYS A 303 16.32 -4.75 -8.09
CA CYS A 303 17.17 -4.42 -9.23
C CYS A 303 17.82 -3.04 -9.06
N ARG A 304 17.04 -2.02 -8.68
CA ARG A 304 17.57 -0.68 -8.39
C ARG A 304 18.68 -0.74 -7.33
N ASP A 305 18.40 -1.35 -6.19
CA ASP A 305 19.31 -1.36 -5.05
C ASP A 305 20.60 -2.14 -5.38
N TYR A 306 20.48 -3.23 -6.15
CA TYR A 306 21.62 -3.97 -6.68
C TYR A 306 22.45 -3.10 -7.66
N LEU A 307 21.81 -2.50 -8.66
CA LEU A 307 22.52 -1.68 -9.66
C LEU A 307 23.22 -0.46 -9.05
N VAL A 308 22.64 0.15 -8.02
CA VAL A 308 23.21 1.29 -7.30
C VAL A 308 24.41 0.89 -6.44
N SER A 309 24.41 -0.33 -5.87
CA SER A 309 25.49 -0.81 -4.98
C SER A 309 26.62 -1.52 -5.71
N LEU A 310 26.40 -1.99 -6.94
CA LEU A 310 27.39 -2.69 -7.74
C LEU A 310 28.60 -1.78 -8.07
N ASP A 311 29.82 -2.28 -7.93
CA ASP A 311 30.98 -1.68 -8.59
C ASP A 311 31.09 -2.28 -10.01
N ALA A 312 31.08 -1.42 -11.02
CA ALA A 312 31.16 -1.89 -12.41
C ALA A 312 32.51 -2.56 -12.72
N ASN A 313 33.57 -2.23 -11.98
CA ASN A 313 34.90 -2.78 -12.22
C ASN A 313 35.00 -4.27 -11.87
N ASP A 314 34.15 -4.73 -10.94
CA ASP A 314 34.17 -6.11 -10.45
C ASP A 314 33.54 -7.10 -11.44
N THR A 315 32.79 -6.62 -12.45
CA THR A 315 32.03 -7.50 -13.33
C THR A 315 32.82 -8.15 -14.47
N GLY A 316 34.09 -7.78 -14.64
CA GLY A 316 34.90 -8.17 -15.80
C GLY A 316 34.49 -7.48 -17.11
N ALA A 317 33.36 -6.75 -17.14
CA ALA A 317 32.93 -5.93 -18.27
C ALA A 317 32.33 -4.59 -17.78
N PRO A 318 33.18 -3.64 -17.33
CA PRO A 318 32.71 -2.44 -16.66
C PRO A 318 31.89 -1.53 -17.58
N PHE A 319 32.27 -1.42 -18.86
CA PHE A 319 31.51 -0.63 -19.82
C PHE A 319 30.08 -1.15 -20.04
N VAL A 320 29.92 -2.48 -20.19
CA VAL A 320 28.63 -3.14 -20.34
C VAL A 320 27.76 -2.90 -19.10
N THR A 321 28.37 -2.98 -17.92
CA THR A 321 27.68 -2.77 -16.64
C THR A 321 27.21 -1.32 -16.48
N HIS A 322 28.03 -0.34 -16.85
CA HIS A 322 27.62 1.06 -16.86
C HIS A 322 26.46 1.33 -17.81
N ILE A 323 26.45 0.69 -18.99
CA ILE A 323 25.33 0.78 -19.94
C ILE A 323 24.05 0.21 -19.32
N LEU A 324 24.09 -1.02 -18.81
CA LEU A 324 22.91 -1.66 -18.19
C LEU A 324 22.37 -0.80 -17.03
N ARG A 325 23.26 -0.33 -16.14
CA ARG A 325 22.88 0.55 -15.02
C ARG A 325 22.22 1.84 -15.50
N LEU A 326 22.86 2.56 -16.43
CA LEU A 326 22.37 3.84 -16.92
C LEU A 326 21.03 3.67 -17.66
N SER A 327 20.93 2.67 -18.54
CA SER A 327 19.69 2.38 -19.27
C SER A 327 18.55 2.06 -18.32
N TRP A 328 18.79 1.27 -17.27
CA TRP A 328 17.78 0.99 -16.27
C TRP A 328 17.33 2.25 -15.53
N LEU A 329 18.28 3.03 -14.98
CA LEU A 329 17.96 4.21 -14.17
C LEU A 329 17.38 5.37 -14.97
N ARG A 330 17.62 5.45 -16.28
CA ARG A 330 17.06 6.49 -17.14
C ARG A 330 15.70 6.16 -17.74
N LEU A 331 15.40 4.88 -17.96
CA LEU A 331 14.15 4.45 -18.57
C LEU A 331 13.11 4.02 -17.54
N VAL A 332 13.52 3.80 -16.29
CA VAL A 332 12.59 3.41 -15.23
C VAL A 332 11.54 4.52 -15.02
N PRO A 333 10.25 4.17 -14.87
CA PRO A 333 9.20 5.17 -14.68
C PRO A 333 9.42 6.05 -13.45
N ASP A 334 9.06 7.33 -13.55
CA ASP A 334 9.23 8.37 -12.52
C ASP A 334 8.70 7.96 -11.13
N ILE A 335 7.67 7.12 -11.09
CA ILE A 335 7.10 6.66 -9.82
C ILE A 335 8.03 5.73 -9.02
N LEU A 336 9.06 5.15 -9.63
CA LEU A 336 9.93 4.15 -9.01
C LEU A 336 11.31 4.68 -8.60
N VAL A 337 11.76 5.85 -9.10
CA VAL A 337 13.16 6.31 -8.96
C VAL A 337 13.27 7.84 -8.83
N SER A 338 14.43 8.30 -8.37
CA SER A 338 14.86 9.69 -8.29
C SER A 338 15.84 10.03 -9.43
N ASP A 339 15.60 11.16 -10.11
CA ASP A 339 16.47 11.71 -11.17
C ASP A 339 17.95 11.78 -10.80
N GLU A 340 18.26 11.91 -9.51
CA GLU A 340 19.62 11.98 -8.98
C GLU A 340 20.42 10.69 -9.23
N LEU A 341 19.78 9.52 -9.12
CA LEU A 341 20.44 8.24 -9.33
C LEU A 341 20.84 8.05 -10.80
N ALA A 342 19.96 8.47 -11.71
CA ALA A 342 20.21 8.41 -13.14
C ALA A 342 21.33 9.38 -13.55
N HIS A 343 21.34 10.58 -12.97
CA HIS A 343 22.42 11.54 -13.19
C HIS A 343 23.77 11.04 -12.66
N ARG A 344 23.80 10.40 -11.49
CA ARG A 344 25.04 9.79 -10.96
C ARG A 344 25.56 8.68 -11.87
N ALA A 345 24.69 7.78 -12.35
CA ALA A 345 25.08 6.72 -13.26
C ALA A 345 25.65 7.24 -14.58
N GLU A 346 25.13 8.38 -15.06
CA GLU A 346 25.66 9.06 -16.23
C GLU A 346 27.08 9.60 -15.98
N LEU A 347 27.30 10.28 -14.86
CA LEU A 347 28.62 10.78 -14.47
C LEU A 347 29.65 9.65 -14.29
N ASP A 348 29.23 8.52 -13.72
CA ASP A 348 30.08 7.34 -13.57
C ASP A 348 30.52 6.80 -14.93
N LEU A 349 29.58 6.68 -15.88
CA LEU A 349 29.87 6.25 -17.25
C LEU A 349 30.82 7.24 -17.95
N GLN A 350 30.58 8.54 -17.82
CA GLN A 350 31.43 9.58 -18.40
C GLN A 350 32.85 9.49 -17.85
N THR A 351 33.00 9.34 -16.53
CA THR A 351 34.29 9.21 -15.85
C THR A 351 35.04 7.97 -16.32
N TYR A 352 34.35 6.83 -16.42
CA TYR A 352 34.91 5.59 -16.93
C TYR A 352 35.40 5.73 -18.38
N LEU A 353 34.58 6.31 -19.27
CA LEU A 353 34.92 6.48 -20.68
C LEU A 353 36.07 7.46 -20.88
N ASN A 354 36.09 8.60 -20.17
CA ASN A 354 37.18 9.57 -20.25
C ASN A 354 38.52 8.96 -19.82
N ARG A 355 38.50 8.05 -18.84
CA ARG A 355 39.72 7.38 -18.35
C ARG A 355 40.20 6.28 -19.29
N ASN A 356 39.29 5.45 -19.81
CA ASN A 356 39.65 4.23 -20.52
C ASN A 356 39.57 4.35 -22.05
N ARG A 357 38.82 5.32 -22.57
CA ARG A 357 38.50 5.50 -24.00
C ARG A 357 38.35 6.98 -24.38
N PRO A 358 39.33 7.86 -24.07
CA PRO A 358 39.20 9.30 -24.27
C PRO A 358 38.82 9.68 -25.71
N ASP A 359 39.39 8.99 -26.70
CA ASP A 359 39.17 9.29 -28.14
C ASP A 359 37.74 8.99 -28.62
N LYS A 360 37.01 8.10 -27.92
CA LYS A 360 35.64 7.70 -28.27
C LYS A 360 34.60 8.17 -27.25
N ALA A 361 35.03 8.71 -26.10
CA ALA A 361 34.19 8.98 -24.95
C ALA A 361 33.01 9.89 -25.28
N GLU A 362 33.27 11.09 -25.81
CA GLU A 362 32.23 12.06 -26.15
C GLU A 362 31.21 11.51 -27.15
N ALA A 363 31.69 10.82 -28.20
CA ALA A 363 30.84 10.23 -29.21
C ALA A 363 29.96 9.09 -28.66
N LEU A 364 30.51 8.23 -27.79
CA LEU A 364 29.78 7.15 -27.14
C LEU A 364 28.71 7.70 -26.19
N ILE A 365 29.07 8.65 -25.33
CA ILE A 365 28.13 9.29 -24.40
C ILE A 365 26.97 9.89 -25.17
N ARG A 366 27.27 10.72 -26.19
CA ARG A 366 26.23 11.38 -26.98
C ARG A 366 25.26 10.39 -27.62
N LYS A 367 25.78 9.36 -28.31
CA LYS A 367 24.93 8.36 -28.99
C LYS A 367 24.13 7.49 -28.02
N ILE A 368 24.70 7.11 -26.88
CA ILE A 368 23.99 6.37 -25.84
C ILE A 368 22.85 7.22 -25.27
N MET A 369 23.13 8.49 -24.96
CA MET A 369 22.13 9.42 -24.43
C MET A 369 21.04 9.75 -25.45
N GLU A 370 21.36 9.85 -26.75
CA GLU A 370 20.37 9.99 -27.82
C GLU A 370 19.37 8.83 -27.83
N VAL A 371 19.85 7.57 -27.72
CA VAL A 371 18.99 6.38 -27.62
C VAL A 371 18.11 6.44 -26.38
N LEU A 372 18.70 6.72 -25.21
CA LEU A 372 17.96 6.73 -23.95
C LEU A 372 16.94 7.87 -23.87
N THR A 373 17.24 9.04 -24.43
CA THR A 373 16.33 10.20 -24.43
C THR A 373 15.14 9.97 -25.37
N HIS A 374 15.39 9.44 -26.56
CA HIS A 374 14.34 9.13 -27.53
C HIS A 374 13.33 8.10 -26.99
N ARG A 375 13.80 7.17 -26.15
CA ARG A 375 12.98 6.11 -25.55
C ARG A 375 12.37 6.51 -24.21
N GLY A 376 13.04 7.34 -23.41
CA GLY A 376 12.51 7.86 -22.14
C GLY A 376 11.30 8.76 -22.33
N GLY A 377 11.21 9.49 -23.44
CA GLY A 377 10.04 10.33 -23.77
C GLY A 377 8.78 9.56 -24.19
N SER A 378 8.84 8.22 -24.32
CA SER A 378 7.70 7.38 -24.72
C SER A 378 7.07 6.57 -23.57
N LEU A 379 7.57 6.73 -22.35
CA LEU A 379 7.13 5.97 -21.16
C LEU A 379 6.23 6.79 -20.25
#